data_AF-A0A9E2I502-F1
#
_entry.id   AF-A0A9E2I502-F1
#
_cell.length_a   1.000
_cell.length_b   1.000
_cell.length_c   1.000
_cell.angle_alpha   90.00
_cell.angle_beta   90.00
_cell.angle_gamma   90.00
#
_symmetry.space_group_name_H-M   'P 1'
#
loop_
_entity.id
_entity.type
_entity.pdbx_description
1 polymer ?
#
loop_
_entity_poly.entity_id
_entity_poly.type
_entity_poly.pdbx_seq_one_letter_code
_entity_poly.pdbx_strand_id
1 'polypeptide(L)'
;MSKGALIIGGSVAGLQAALDLADSGIKVHLVESSPFLGSSGAATVPQHLLNARMLEIAKHPNVDVWTNTRLNRAEGEAGRFHVELRRHPRYVDLTKCTACGDCIEVCPVTVPGTDHKVIHLGSQPGCASIDKLGKPPCANTCPGGIHVQGYVALTAQGRFQEAIDLIRDAIPFPGICGRVCTHPCEINCRRAEVDQPVAIRLLKRFLADWELEQESEGAG
;
A
#
# COMPACT_ATOMS: atom_id res chain seq x y z
N MET A 1 -4.96 -9.28 -37.45
CA MET A 1 -4.97 -9.52 -35.99
C MET A 1 -3.65 -8.98 -35.45
N SER A 2 -3.68 -8.03 -34.51
CA SER A 2 -2.44 -7.53 -33.89
C SER A 2 -1.82 -8.66 -33.08
N LYS A 3 -0.65 -9.14 -33.49
CA LYS A 3 0.12 -10.12 -32.73
C LYS A 3 0.56 -9.43 -31.44
N GLY A 4 0.17 -10.01 -30.31
CA GLY A 4 0.53 -9.52 -28.98
C GLY A 4 1.11 -10.65 -28.14
N ALA A 5 2.05 -10.32 -27.27
CA ALA A 5 2.64 -11.25 -26.32
C ALA A 5 2.33 -10.80 -24.89
N LEU A 6 2.06 -11.76 -24.01
CA LEU A 6 1.94 -11.54 -22.58
C LEU A 6 3.13 -12.19 -21.89
N ILE A 7 3.86 -11.41 -21.09
CA ILE A 7 4.98 -11.91 -20.28
C ILE A 7 4.59 -11.80 -18.82
N ILE A 8 4.79 -12.88 -18.06
CA ILE A 8 4.49 -12.96 -16.64
C ILE A 8 5.80 -12.98 -15.86
N GLY A 9 5.99 -11.97 -15.02
CA GLY A 9 7.19 -11.76 -14.21
C GLY A 9 8.11 -10.69 -14.79
N GLY A 10 8.39 -9.67 -13.99
CA GLY A 10 9.33 -8.59 -14.27
C GLY A 10 10.76 -8.90 -13.82
N SER A 11 11.16 -10.17 -13.84
CA SER A 11 12.55 -10.60 -13.59
C SER A 11 13.46 -10.22 -14.76
N VAL A 12 14.78 -10.35 -14.60
CA VAL A 12 15.75 -10.09 -15.68
C VAL A 12 15.38 -10.80 -16.99
N ALA A 13 14.95 -12.07 -16.90
CA ALA A 13 14.56 -12.85 -18.06
C ALA A 13 13.27 -12.31 -18.71
N GLY A 14 12.28 -11.94 -17.91
CA GLY A 14 11.04 -11.34 -18.40
C GLY A 14 11.27 -9.96 -19.02
N LEU A 15 12.15 -9.15 -18.44
CA LEU A 15 12.54 -7.86 -18.98
C LEU A 15 13.24 -8.03 -20.35
N GLN A 16 14.23 -8.91 -20.46
CA GLN A 16 14.93 -9.12 -21.73
C GLN A 16 13.99 -9.69 -22.80
N ALA A 17 13.16 -10.68 -22.46
CA ALA A 17 12.17 -11.23 -23.40
C ALA A 17 11.15 -10.17 -23.87
N ALA A 18 10.77 -9.24 -22.99
CA ALA A 18 9.87 -8.14 -23.34
C ALA A 18 10.51 -7.21 -24.36
N LEU A 19 11.77 -6.84 -24.15
CA LEU A 19 12.52 -5.98 -25.07
C LEU A 19 12.70 -6.64 -26.44
N ASP A 20 13.17 -7.89 -26.48
CA ASP A 20 13.43 -8.58 -27.75
C ASP A 20 12.17 -8.67 -28.63
N LEU A 21 11.01 -8.96 -28.02
CA LEU A 21 9.73 -9.00 -28.72
C LEU A 21 9.24 -7.60 -29.12
N ALA A 22 9.41 -6.61 -28.24
CA ALA A 22 8.94 -5.25 -28.47
C ALA A 22 9.75 -4.51 -29.55
N ASP A 23 11.07 -4.72 -29.58
CA ASP A 23 12.00 -4.24 -30.60
C ASP A 23 11.71 -4.89 -31.96
N SER A 24 11.22 -6.13 -31.95
CA SER A 24 10.70 -6.83 -33.14
C SER A 24 9.32 -6.32 -33.60
N GLY A 25 8.77 -5.28 -32.97
CA GLY A 25 7.50 -4.66 -33.33
C GLY A 25 6.25 -5.38 -32.81
N ILE A 26 6.40 -6.34 -31.89
CA ILE A 26 5.28 -7.06 -31.27
C ILE A 26 4.78 -6.25 -30.07
N LYS A 27 3.46 -6.09 -29.92
CA LYS A 27 2.89 -5.46 -28.73
C LYS A 27 3.04 -6.41 -27.54
N VAL A 28 3.69 -5.95 -26.47
CA VAL A 28 3.96 -6.75 -25.27
C VAL A 28 3.16 -6.19 -24.09
N HIS A 29 2.49 -7.07 -23.34
CA HIS A 29 1.98 -6.78 -22.01
C HIS A 29 2.89 -7.47 -20.99
N LEU A 30 3.60 -6.70 -20.17
CA LEU A 30 4.48 -7.22 -19.12
C LEU A 30 3.76 -7.13 -17.77
N VAL A 31 3.47 -8.27 -17.16
CA VAL A 31 2.73 -8.37 -15.89
C VAL A 31 3.68 -8.73 -14.75
N GLU A 32 3.71 -7.89 -13.72
CA GLU A 32 4.46 -8.12 -12.48
C GLU A 32 3.51 -8.10 -11.26
N SER A 33 3.62 -9.16 -10.46
CA SER A 33 2.84 -9.40 -9.25
C SER A 33 3.17 -8.43 -8.11
N SER A 34 4.41 -7.95 -8.05
CA SER A 34 4.94 -6.95 -7.13
C SER A 34 4.59 -5.53 -7.60
N PRO A 35 4.53 -4.55 -6.69
CA PRO A 35 4.45 -3.14 -7.08
C PRO A 35 5.64 -2.69 -7.94
N PHE A 36 6.78 -3.36 -7.91
CA PHE A 36 7.98 -2.94 -8.64
C PHE A 36 8.54 -4.04 -9.53
N LEU A 37 9.02 -3.65 -10.72
CA LEU A 37 9.80 -4.51 -11.61
C LEU A 37 11.14 -4.89 -10.95
N GLY A 38 11.70 -6.03 -11.34
CA GLY A 38 12.98 -6.49 -10.82
C GLY A 38 12.94 -6.99 -9.38
N SER A 39 11.74 -7.18 -8.79
CA SER A 39 11.59 -7.66 -7.41
C SER A 39 11.89 -9.15 -7.22
N SER A 40 12.06 -9.91 -8.30
CA SER A 40 12.38 -11.34 -8.25
C SER A 40 13.32 -11.69 -9.40
N GLY A 41 14.58 -11.96 -9.09
CA GLY A 41 15.59 -12.33 -10.09
C GLY A 41 16.99 -12.39 -9.48
N ALA A 42 17.69 -13.49 -9.75
CA ALA A 42 18.93 -13.90 -9.10
C ALA A 42 20.03 -12.82 -9.10
N ALA A 43 20.86 -12.84 -8.05
CA ALA A 43 21.98 -11.96 -7.73
C ALA A 43 23.15 -11.95 -8.75
N THR A 44 22.91 -12.34 -10.01
CA THR A 44 23.95 -12.49 -11.04
C THR A 44 24.11 -11.28 -11.95
N VAL A 45 23.12 -10.38 -12.03
CA VAL A 45 23.21 -9.17 -12.87
C VAL A 45 23.44 -7.94 -11.99
N PRO A 46 24.43 -7.09 -12.32
CA PRO A 46 24.64 -5.83 -11.62
C PRO A 46 23.39 -4.94 -11.62
N GLN A 47 23.03 -4.40 -10.45
CA GLN A 47 21.81 -3.61 -10.24
C GLN A 47 21.65 -2.45 -11.22
N HIS A 48 22.75 -1.79 -11.59
CA HIS A 48 22.72 -0.66 -12.53
C HIS A 48 22.26 -1.08 -13.94
N LEU A 49 22.61 -2.29 -14.40
CA LEU A 49 22.15 -2.82 -15.68
C LEU A 49 20.66 -3.17 -15.63
N LEU A 50 20.19 -3.71 -14.51
CA LEU A 50 18.76 -3.97 -14.31
C LEU A 50 17.95 -2.69 -14.32
N ASN A 51 18.45 -1.64 -13.66
CA ASN A 51 17.80 -0.34 -13.64
C ASN A 51 17.67 0.26 -15.05
N ALA A 52 18.72 0.13 -15.88
CA ALA A 52 18.68 0.58 -17.27
C ALA A 52 17.59 -0.17 -18.07
N ARG A 53 17.54 -1.51 -17.97
CA ARG A 53 16.53 -2.34 -18.65
C ARG A 53 15.10 -2.03 -18.20
N MET A 54 14.89 -1.83 -16.90
CA MET A 54 13.57 -1.45 -16.38
C MET A 54 13.12 -0.08 -16.90
N LEU A 55 14.04 0.89 -17.01
CA LEU A 55 13.74 2.22 -17.54
C LEU A 55 13.43 2.18 -19.04
N GLU A 56 14.16 1.36 -19.79
CA GLU A 56 13.95 1.11 -21.22
C GLU A 56 12.53 0.56 -21.45
N ILE A 57 12.16 -0.50 -20.73
CA ILE A 57 10.82 -1.10 -20.79
C ILE A 57 9.73 -0.13 -20.38
N ALA A 58 9.93 0.61 -19.28
CA ALA A 58 8.93 1.54 -18.77
C ALA A 58 8.58 2.66 -19.77
N LYS A 59 9.50 2.96 -20.71
CA LYS A 59 9.32 3.99 -21.75
C LYS A 59 9.05 3.41 -23.14
N HIS A 60 9.11 2.09 -23.30
CA HIS A 60 9.05 1.46 -24.62
C HIS A 60 7.63 1.57 -25.20
N PRO A 61 7.44 2.09 -26.43
CA PRO A 61 6.10 2.34 -27.00
C PRO A 61 5.29 1.05 -27.24
N ASN A 62 5.97 -0.07 -27.49
CA ASN A 62 5.33 -1.38 -27.69
C ASN A 62 5.14 -2.19 -26.40
N VAL A 63 5.49 -1.66 -25.22
CA VAL A 63 5.34 -2.40 -23.95
C VAL A 63 4.35 -1.71 -23.03
N ASP A 64 3.30 -2.42 -22.62
CA ASP A 64 2.42 -2.00 -21.52
C ASP A 64 2.82 -2.73 -20.24
N VAL A 65 3.23 -1.98 -19.23
CA VAL A 65 3.67 -2.53 -17.93
C VAL A 65 2.52 -2.54 -16.94
N TRP A 66 2.24 -3.71 -16.38
CA TRP A 66 1.19 -3.95 -15.38
C TRP A 66 1.84 -4.40 -14.07
N THR A 67 2.23 -3.45 -13.22
CA THR A 67 2.71 -3.77 -11.86
C THR A 67 1.56 -3.95 -10.88
N ASN A 68 1.85 -4.58 -9.74
CA ASN A 68 0.89 -5.00 -8.73
C ASN A 68 -0.26 -5.82 -9.31
N THR A 69 0.02 -6.60 -10.37
CA THR A 69 -0.97 -7.28 -11.19
C THR A 69 -0.63 -8.75 -11.29
N ARG A 70 -1.61 -9.62 -11.06
CA ARG A 70 -1.43 -11.08 -11.15
C ARG A 70 -2.34 -11.66 -12.23
N LEU A 71 -1.86 -12.73 -12.86
CA LEU A 71 -2.69 -13.55 -13.72
C LEU A 71 -3.76 -14.25 -12.86
N ASN A 72 -5.04 -14.05 -13.20
CA ASN A 72 -6.15 -14.74 -12.56
C ASN A 72 -6.53 -16.02 -13.32
N ARG A 73 -6.64 -15.90 -14.65
CA ARG A 73 -7.08 -16.98 -15.53
C ARG A 73 -6.49 -16.79 -16.93
N ALA A 74 -6.08 -17.89 -17.56
CA ALA A 74 -5.67 -17.91 -18.97
C ALA A 74 -6.32 -19.11 -19.65
N GLU A 75 -7.02 -18.87 -20.76
CA GLU A 75 -7.73 -19.90 -21.53
C GLU A 75 -7.49 -19.73 -23.02
N GLY A 76 -7.74 -20.80 -23.78
CA GLY A 76 -7.58 -20.83 -25.22
C GLY A 76 -6.44 -21.74 -25.65
N GLU A 77 -5.93 -21.48 -26.85
CA GLU A 77 -4.94 -22.30 -27.53
C GLU A 77 -3.79 -21.44 -28.06
N ALA A 78 -2.72 -22.09 -28.53
CA ALA A 78 -1.54 -21.40 -29.04
C ALA A 78 -1.94 -20.39 -30.14
N GLY A 79 -1.60 -19.11 -29.93
CA GLY A 79 -1.94 -18.01 -30.83
C GLY A 79 -3.29 -17.33 -30.57
N ARG A 80 -4.14 -17.89 -29.70
CA ARG A 80 -5.42 -17.30 -29.30
C ARG A 80 -5.71 -17.55 -27.82
N PHE A 81 -5.14 -16.69 -26.97
CA PHE A 81 -5.40 -16.68 -25.54
C PHE A 81 -6.40 -15.60 -25.15
N HIS A 82 -7.29 -15.94 -24.23
CA HIS A 82 -8.05 -14.98 -23.43
C HIS A 82 -7.50 -14.98 -22.01
N VAL A 83 -7.14 -13.81 -21.50
CA VAL A 83 -6.42 -13.68 -20.23
C VAL A 83 -7.11 -12.66 -19.33
N GLU A 84 -7.38 -13.07 -18.09
CA GLU A 84 -7.88 -12.21 -17.03
C GLU A 84 -6.75 -11.83 -16.08
N LEU A 85 -6.54 -10.52 -15.94
CA LEU A 85 -5.54 -9.96 -15.02
C LEU A 85 -6.23 -9.27 -13.85
N ARG A 86 -5.72 -9.50 -12.64
CA ARG A 86 -6.18 -8.82 -11.42
C ARG A 86 -5.12 -7.84 -10.95
N ARG A 87 -5.42 -6.54 -11.07
CA ARG A 87 -4.58 -5.46 -10.56
C ARG A 87 -4.99 -5.10 -9.13
N HIS A 88 -4.06 -5.20 -8.20
CA HIS A 88 -4.24 -4.77 -6.83
C HIS A 88 -4.04 -3.24 -6.71
N PRO A 89 -4.81 -2.56 -5.86
CA PRO A 89 -4.61 -1.14 -5.62
C PRO A 89 -3.25 -0.89 -4.95
N ARG A 90 -2.51 0.07 -5.48
CA ARG A 90 -1.29 0.63 -4.88
C ARG A 90 -1.60 1.66 -3.79
N TYR A 91 -2.83 2.18 -3.78
CA TYR A 91 -3.30 3.30 -2.96
C TYR A 91 -2.54 4.62 -3.16
N VAL A 92 -1.73 4.71 -4.22
CA VAL A 92 -1.03 5.93 -4.66
C VAL A 92 -1.33 6.13 -6.14
N ASP A 93 -1.66 7.36 -6.51
CA ASP A 93 -1.90 7.76 -7.89
C ASP A 93 -0.56 7.90 -8.61
N LEU A 94 -0.32 7.03 -9.60
CA LEU A 94 0.90 7.00 -10.41
C LEU A 94 1.13 8.31 -11.18
N THR A 95 0.06 9.02 -11.52
CA THR A 95 0.16 10.26 -12.31
C THR A 95 0.51 11.48 -11.46
N LYS A 96 0.30 11.40 -10.13
CA LYS A 96 0.52 12.49 -9.18
C LYS A 96 1.74 12.28 -8.30
N CYS A 97 2.17 11.03 -8.11
CA CYS A 97 3.33 10.73 -7.28
C CYS A 97 4.62 11.18 -7.96
N THR A 98 5.44 11.92 -7.22
CA THR A 98 6.77 12.39 -7.67
C THR A 98 7.92 11.52 -7.16
N ALA A 99 7.62 10.48 -6.37
CA ALA A 99 8.61 9.63 -5.70
C ALA A 99 9.66 10.39 -4.85
N CYS A 100 9.28 11.52 -4.24
CA CYS A 100 10.17 12.29 -3.36
C CYS A 100 10.58 11.56 -2.07
N GLY A 101 9.72 10.68 -1.55
CA GLY A 101 10.00 9.89 -0.35
C GLY A 101 9.48 10.52 0.95
N ASP A 102 9.01 11.77 0.96
CA ASP A 102 8.53 12.47 2.17
C ASP A 102 7.47 11.67 2.95
N CYS A 103 6.61 10.95 2.21
CA CYS A 103 5.58 10.09 2.79
C CYS A 103 6.12 8.93 3.64
N ILE A 104 7.35 8.46 3.38
CA ILE A 104 8.01 7.39 4.11
C ILE A 104 8.49 7.91 5.47
N GLU A 105 9.09 9.10 5.49
CA GLU A 105 9.62 9.74 6.69
C GLU A 105 8.51 10.01 7.72
N VAL A 106 7.36 10.49 7.27
CA VAL A 106 6.21 10.78 8.16
C VAL A 106 5.39 9.55 8.54
N CYS A 107 5.67 8.38 7.94
CA CYS A 107 4.83 7.20 8.07
C CYS A 107 4.87 6.64 9.50
N PRO A 108 3.72 6.57 10.19
CA PRO A 108 3.70 6.10 11.57
C PRO A 108 3.77 4.57 11.71
N VAL A 109 3.66 3.82 10.61
CA VAL A 109 3.52 2.36 10.62
C VAL A 109 4.72 1.69 9.96
N THR A 110 5.42 0.87 10.74
CA THR A 110 6.47 -0.04 10.28
C THR A 110 5.90 -1.45 10.15
N VAL A 111 6.31 -2.19 9.11
CA VAL A 111 5.89 -3.57 8.88
C VAL A 111 6.51 -4.47 9.97
N PRO A 112 5.70 -5.25 10.72
CA PRO A 112 6.20 -6.11 11.80
C PRO A 112 7.31 -7.07 11.33
N GLY A 113 8.39 -7.15 12.10
CA GLY A 113 9.55 -8.00 11.79
C GLY A 113 10.52 -7.42 10.77
N THR A 114 10.34 -6.15 10.37
CA THR A 114 11.23 -5.43 9.43
C THR A 114 11.41 -3.98 9.87
N ASP A 115 12.37 -3.27 9.28
CA ASP A 115 12.55 -1.82 9.45
C ASP A 115 11.83 -1.00 8.38
N HIS A 116 11.11 -1.64 7.46
CA HIS A 116 10.46 -0.98 6.33
C HIS A 116 9.08 -0.42 6.70
N LYS A 117 8.81 0.82 6.26
CA LYS A 117 7.50 1.46 6.39
C LYS A 117 6.47 0.81 5.47
N VAL A 118 5.19 0.90 5.85
CA VAL A 118 4.08 0.36 5.04
C VAL A 118 3.94 1.09 3.70
N ILE A 119 4.22 2.39 3.68
CA ILE A 119 4.43 3.14 2.43
C ILE A 119 5.91 3.12 2.08
N HIS A 120 6.25 2.68 0.87
CA HIS A 120 7.64 2.51 0.45
C HIS A 120 7.83 2.78 -1.04
N LEU A 121 9.09 3.03 -1.42
CA LEU A 121 9.53 3.23 -2.78
C LEU A 121 10.35 2.03 -3.23
N GLY A 122 10.33 1.78 -4.54
CA GLY A 122 11.12 0.75 -5.19
C GLY A 122 11.69 1.26 -6.51
N SER A 123 11.97 0.33 -7.41
CA SER A 123 12.58 0.60 -8.72
C SER A 123 11.57 1.24 -9.70
N GLN A 124 11.03 0.47 -10.64
CA GLN A 124 10.08 0.93 -11.64
C GLN A 124 8.70 0.28 -11.42
N PRO A 125 7.60 1.04 -11.49
CA PRO A 125 7.51 2.48 -11.68
C PRO A 125 8.05 3.25 -10.46
N GLY A 126 8.71 4.39 -10.72
CA GLY A 126 9.19 5.31 -9.69
C GLY A 126 8.02 6.01 -8.98
N CYS A 127 7.29 5.28 -8.15
CA CYS A 127 6.11 5.73 -7.42
C CYS A 127 5.96 4.92 -6.13
N ALA A 128 5.50 5.56 -5.05
CA ALA A 128 5.31 4.88 -3.78
C ALA A 128 4.23 3.79 -3.86
N SER A 129 4.31 2.77 -3.00
CA SER A 129 3.28 1.76 -2.80
C SER A 129 2.91 1.68 -1.34
N ILE A 130 1.62 1.50 -1.04
CA ILE A 130 1.15 1.24 0.33
C ILE A 130 0.74 -0.22 0.44
N ASP A 131 1.41 -0.98 1.30
CA ASP A 131 1.09 -2.38 1.53
C ASP A 131 -0.07 -2.53 2.51
N LYS A 132 -1.27 -2.77 2.00
CA LYS A 132 -2.47 -2.93 2.82
C LYS A 132 -2.92 -4.38 2.86
N LEU A 133 -2.86 -4.98 4.05
CA LEU A 133 -3.35 -6.35 4.33
C LEU A 133 -4.89 -6.47 4.36
N GLY A 134 -5.62 -5.49 3.82
CA GLY A 134 -7.09 -5.45 3.81
C GLY A 134 -7.70 -4.43 4.77
N LYS A 135 -9.03 -4.51 4.98
CA LYS A 135 -9.77 -3.64 5.88
C LYS A 135 -9.87 -4.29 7.27
N PRO A 136 -9.39 -3.64 8.34
CA PRO A 136 -9.39 -4.24 9.67
C PRO A 136 -10.82 -4.32 10.25
N PRO A 137 -11.08 -5.25 11.18
CA PRO A 137 -12.37 -5.34 11.88
C PRO A 137 -12.79 -4.01 12.51
N CYS A 138 -11.84 -3.29 13.10
CA CYS A 138 -12.12 -2.00 13.74
C CYS A 138 -12.63 -0.90 12.80
N ALA A 139 -12.24 -0.92 11.52
CA ALA A 139 -12.76 0.01 10.51
C ALA A 139 -14.03 -0.50 9.83
N ASN A 140 -14.33 -1.81 9.91
CA ASN A 140 -15.56 -2.37 9.37
C ASN A 140 -16.75 -2.20 10.32
N THR A 141 -16.51 -2.31 11.62
CA THR A 141 -17.58 -2.34 12.62
C THR A 141 -17.91 -0.96 13.19
N CYS A 142 -17.04 0.04 13.02
CA CYS A 142 -17.30 1.37 13.57
C CYS A 142 -18.39 2.10 12.77
N PRO A 143 -19.55 2.43 13.37
CA PRO A 143 -20.62 3.16 12.67
C PRO A 143 -20.22 4.60 12.32
N GLY A 144 -19.26 5.18 13.05
CA GLY A 144 -18.74 6.53 12.79
C GLY A 144 -17.64 6.57 11.72
N GLY A 145 -17.27 5.44 11.10
CA GLY A 145 -16.28 5.42 10.03
C GLY A 145 -14.86 5.83 10.45
N ILE A 146 -14.56 5.85 11.74
CA ILE A 146 -13.28 6.35 12.26
C ILE A 146 -12.09 5.47 11.84
N HIS A 147 -10.95 6.09 11.56
CA HIS A 147 -9.71 5.40 11.19
C HIS A 147 -8.94 4.88 12.40
N VAL A 148 -9.44 3.81 13.03
CA VAL A 148 -8.86 3.26 14.27
C VAL A 148 -7.37 2.92 14.17
N GLN A 149 -6.95 2.24 13.10
CA GLN A 149 -5.53 1.92 12.93
C GLN A 149 -4.64 3.17 12.84
N GLY A 150 -5.16 4.25 12.25
CA GLY A 150 -4.40 5.48 12.07
C GLY A 150 -4.14 6.17 13.39
N TYR A 151 -5.18 6.43 14.19
CA TYR A 151 -4.97 7.11 15.47
C TYR A 151 -4.22 6.24 16.47
N VAL A 152 -4.42 4.90 16.48
CA VAL A 152 -3.61 3.99 17.32
C VAL A 152 -2.13 4.10 16.96
N ALA A 153 -1.79 4.15 15.67
CA ALA A 153 -0.40 4.29 15.22
C ALA A 153 0.20 5.66 15.60
N LEU A 154 -0.57 6.74 15.44
CA LEU A 154 -0.15 8.08 15.85
C LEU A 154 0.05 8.18 17.37
N THR A 155 -0.88 7.61 18.16
CA THR A 155 -0.77 7.56 19.62
C THR A 155 0.45 6.75 20.08
N ALA A 156 0.76 5.63 19.42
CA ALA A 156 1.95 4.84 19.75
C ALA A 156 3.27 5.61 19.53
N GLN A 157 3.26 6.66 18.71
CA GLN A 157 4.40 7.55 18.48
C GLN A 157 4.39 8.82 19.33
N GLY A 158 3.43 8.98 20.25
CA GLY A 158 3.26 10.21 21.03
C GLY A 158 2.67 11.39 20.25
N ARG A 159 2.21 11.18 19.01
CA ARG A 159 1.61 12.22 18.16
C ARG A 159 0.12 12.39 18.49
N PHE A 160 -0.17 12.81 19.72
CA PHE A 160 -1.54 12.83 20.27
C PHE A 160 -2.45 13.84 19.56
N GLN A 161 -1.94 15.02 19.22
CA GLN A 161 -2.71 16.03 18.50
C GLN A 161 -3.18 15.51 17.13
N GLU A 162 -2.29 14.95 16.34
CA GLU A 162 -2.65 14.36 15.04
C GLU A 162 -3.61 13.16 15.20
N ALA A 163 -3.49 12.41 16.29
CA ALA A 163 -4.37 11.28 16.57
C ALA A 163 -5.81 11.74 16.86
N ILE A 164 -6.01 12.82 17.64
CA ILE A 164 -7.34 13.35 17.94
C ILE A 164 -7.95 14.05 16.73
N ASP A 165 -7.15 14.77 15.94
CA ASP A 165 -7.59 15.41 14.69
C ASP A 165 -8.06 14.37 13.66
N LEU A 166 -7.34 13.26 13.52
CA LEU A 166 -7.77 12.16 12.65
C LEU A 166 -9.09 11.52 13.09
N ILE A 167 -9.40 11.50 14.39
CA ILE A 167 -10.71 11.05 14.87
C ILE A 167 -11.78 12.10 14.52
N ARG A 168 -11.44 13.38 14.63
CA ARG A 168 -12.32 14.52 14.36
C ARG A 168 -12.72 14.62 12.89
N ASP A 169 -11.88 14.16 11.96
CA ASP A 169 -12.21 14.04 10.53
C ASP A 169 -13.47 13.20 10.27
N ALA A 170 -13.73 12.22 11.13
CA ALA A 170 -14.85 11.30 10.98
C ALA A 170 -16.03 11.63 11.91
N ILE A 171 -15.78 12.21 13.09
CA ILE A 171 -16.83 12.50 14.08
C ILE A 171 -16.60 13.83 14.81
N PRO A 172 -17.66 14.63 15.05
CA PRO A 172 -17.51 15.97 15.63
C PRO A 172 -17.16 16.01 17.12
N PHE A 173 -17.50 14.95 17.88
CA PHE A 173 -17.32 14.94 19.35
C PHE A 173 -16.56 13.69 19.83
N PRO A 174 -15.23 13.62 19.64
CA PRO A 174 -14.41 12.48 20.06
C PRO A 174 -14.57 12.12 21.54
N GLY A 175 -14.62 13.12 22.43
CA GLY A 175 -14.70 12.92 23.89
C GLY A 175 -16.00 12.27 24.37
N ILE A 176 -17.15 12.69 23.83
CA ILE A 176 -18.46 12.05 24.11
C ILE A 176 -18.46 10.65 23.51
N CYS A 177 -18.08 10.52 22.23
CA CYS A 177 -18.06 9.23 21.57
C CYS A 177 -17.09 8.24 22.22
N GLY A 178 -16.01 8.68 22.88
CA GLY A 178 -15.11 7.83 23.66
C GLY A 178 -15.76 7.28 24.94
N ARG A 179 -16.74 7.99 25.50
CA ARG A 179 -17.48 7.61 26.72
C ARG A 179 -18.68 6.70 26.43
N VAL A 180 -19.40 6.96 25.33
CA VAL A 180 -20.60 6.18 24.97
C VAL A 180 -20.34 4.99 24.05
N CYS A 181 -19.11 4.82 23.54
CA CYS A 181 -18.77 3.72 22.63
C CYS A 181 -19.02 2.35 23.27
N THR A 182 -19.76 1.50 22.57
CA THR A 182 -20.02 0.09 22.92
C THR A 182 -18.95 -0.87 22.42
N HIS A 183 -17.88 -0.34 21.80
CA HIS A 183 -16.64 -1.03 21.42
C HIS A 183 -16.80 -2.43 20.77
N PRO A 184 -17.73 -2.63 19.81
CA PRO A 184 -17.90 -3.92 19.14
C PRO A 184 -16.65 -4.31 18.31
N CYS A 185 -15.81 -3.35 17.97
CA CYS A 185 -14.54 -3.55 17.30
C CYS A 185 -13.47 -4.26 18.15
N GLU A 186 -13.56 -4.20 19.48
CA GLU A 186 -12.59 -4.83 20.39
C GLU A 186 -12.79 -6.34 20.49
N ILE A 187 -14.04 -6.81 20.33
CA ILE A 187 -14.42 -8.23 20.39
C ILE A 187 -13.68 -9.06 19.34
N ASN A 188 -13.61 -8.55 18.11
CA ASN A 188 -12.96 -9.22 16.98
C ASN A 188 -11.60 -8.59 16.65
N CYS A 189 -10.89 -8.07 17.64
CA CYS A 189 -9.61 -7.42 17.41
C CYS A 189 -8.55 -8.47 17.03
N ARG A 190 -8.00 -8.40 15.81
CA ARG A 190 -6.93 -9.30 15.34
C ARG A 190 -5.70 -9.33 16.23
N ARG A 191 -5.46 -8.28 17.02
CA ARG A 191 -4.33 -8.25 17.96
C ARG A 191 -4.44 -9.34 19.03
N ALA A 192 -5.66 -9.81 19.34
CA ALA A 192 -5.89 -10.97 20.20
C ALA A 192 -5.28 -12.28 19.66
N GLU A 193 -4.95 -12.36 18.37
CA GLU A 193 -4.23 -13.50 17.79
C GLU A 193 -2.73 -13.51 18.17
N VAL A 194 -2.21 -12.39 18.68
CA VAL A 194 -0.81 -12.23 19.11
C VAL A 194 -0.74 -12.12 20.63
N ASP A 195 -1.49 -11.19 21.22
CA ASP A 195 -1.55 -10.98 22.66
C ASP A 195 -2.99 -10.70 23.13
N GLN A 196 -3.40 -9.44 23.22
CA GLN A 196 -4.70 -9.03 23.74
C GLN A 196 -5.34 -7.93 22.88
N PRO A 197 -6.68 -7.81 22.88
CA PRO A 197 -7.35 -6.72 22.20
C PRO A 197 -6.83 -5.35 22.62
N VAL A 198 -6.68 -4.45 21.65
CA VAL A 198 -6.40 -3.04 21.93
C VAL A 198 -7.64 -2.40 22.54
N ALA A 199 -7.47 -1.68 23.66
CA ALA A 199 -8.55 -0.92 24.31
C ALA A 199 -8.89 0.38 23.53
N ILE A 200 -9.39 0.21 22.31
CA ILE A 200 -9.72 1.25 21.32
C ILE A 200 -10.59 2.38 21.91
N ARG A 201 -11.61 2.03 22.70
CA ARG A 201 -12.49 2.99 23.38
C ARG A 201 -11.74 3.82 24.41
N LEU A 202 -10.95 3.16 25.26
CA LEU A 202 -10.19 3.84 26.30
C LEU A 202 -9.12 4.74 25.69
N LEU A 203 -8.46 4.30 24.61
CA LEU A 203 -7.49 5.11 23.88
C LEU A 203 -8.13 6.38 23.31
N LYS A 204 -9.32 6.25 22.71
CA LYS A 204 -10.08 7.41 22.22
C LYS A 204 -10.47 8.37 23.34
N ARG A 205 -10.88 7.84 24.49
CA ARG A 205 -11.19 8.66 25.68
C ARG A 205 -9.94 9.38 26.17
N PHE A 206 -8.82 8.67 26.29
CA PHE A 206 -7.53 9.23 26.68
C PHE A 206 -7.12 10.40 25.78
N LEU A 207 -7.17 10.24 24.46
CA LEU A 207 -6.81 11.31 23.52
C LEU A 207 -7.68 12.57 23.68
N ALA A 208 -8.98 12.39 23.92
CA ALA A 208 -9.88 13.52 24.14
C ALA A 208 -9.69 14.18 25.51
N ASP A 209 -9.37 13.39 26.54
CA ASP A 209 -9.10 13.92 27.88
C ASP A 209 -7.75 14.67 27.88
N TRP A 210 -6.73 14.15 27.19
CA TRP A 210 -5.43 14.82 26.98
C TRP A 210 -5.57 16.17 26.26
N GLU A 211 -6.39 16.26 25.21
CA GLU A 211 -6.62 17.51 24.47
C GLU A 211 -7.18 18.62 25.39
N LEU A 212 -8.16 18.27 26.24
CA LEU A 212 -8.74 19.21 27.21
C LEU A 212 -7.73 19.69 28.25
N GLU A 213 -6.85 18.80 28.72
CA GLU A 213 -5.76 19.17 29.63
C GLU A 213 -4.81 20.18 28.96
N GLN A 214 -4.43 19.95 27.70
CA GLN A 214 -3.55 20.87 26.97
C GLN A 214 -4.21 22.24 26.70
N GLU A 215 -5.50 22.28 26.39
CA GLU A 215 -6.25 23.55 26.25
C GLU A 215 -6.28 24.34 27.57
N SER A 216 -6.36 23.65 28.71
CA SER A 216 -6.37 24.30 30.02
C SER A 216 -4.99 24.85 30.43
N GLU A 217 -3.90 24.23 29.98
CA GLU A 217 -2.53 24.68 30.24
C GLU A 217 -2.09 25.83 29.32
N GLY A 218 -2.59 25.87 28.08
CA GLY A 218 -2.31 26.94 27.10
C GLY A 218 -3.14 28.21 27.27
N ALA A 219 -4.17 28.19 28.11
CA ALA A 219 -5.02 29.34 28.43
C ALA A 219 -4.55 30.14 29.67
N GLY A 220 -3.38 29.80 30.23
CA GLY A 220 -2.75 30.45 31.39
C GLY A 220 -1.62 31.42 31.04
#